data_AF-A0A524MIU6-F1
#
_entry.id   AF-A0A524MIU6-F1
#
_cell.length_a   1.000
_cell.length_b   1.000
_cell.length_c   1.000
_cell.angle_alpha   90.00
_cell.angle_beta   90.00
_cell.angle_gamma   90.00
#
_symmetry.space_group_name_H-M   'P 1'
#
loop_
_entity.id
_entity.type
_entity.pdbx_description
1 polymer ?
#
loop_
_entity_poly.entity_id
_entity_poly.type
_entity_poly.pdbx_seq_one_letter_code
_entity_poly.pdbx_strand_id
1 'polypeptide(L)'
;MSGFLFLTLGIFTLIKSGSETVDTCDNPGTLFGMFSIVLLSELGDKSQIATLALAAQSPFPIMIFFGAIISFFIVNSIGAFAGTSIAERIPIKTVKRVVGIIFILFGILVIFGIL
;
A
#
# COMPACT_ATOMS: atom_id res chain seq x y z
N MET A 1 2.32 2.63 22.29
CA MET A 1 3.57 2.91 21.51
C MET A 1 3.29 3.27 20.05
N SER A 2 2.27 2.68 19.40
CA SER A 2 1.87 2.96 18.01
C SER A 2 1.47 4.42 17.74
N GLY A 3 0.73 5.08 18.64
CA GLY A 3 0.28 6.47 18.43
C GLY A 3 1.41 7.50 18.22
N PHE A 4 2.52 7.36 18.95
CA PHE A 4 3.70 8.20 18.74
C PHE A 4 4.39 7.94 17.39
N LEU A 5 4.37 6.70 16.88
CA LEU A 5 4.91 6.37 15.56
C LEU A 5 4.08 7.02 14.44
N PHE A 6 2.76 7.02 14.57
CA PHE A 6 1.88 7.69 13.60
C PHE A 6 2.10 9.21 13.57
N LEU A 7 2.31 9.84 14.74
CA LEU A 7 2.65 11.26 14.83
C LEU A 7 4.00 11.59 14.18
N THR A 8 5.06 10.83 14.50
CA THR A 8 6.39 11.09 13.95
C THR A 8 6.43 10.86 12.44
N LEU A 9 5.79 9.80 11.95
CA LEU A 9 5.65 9.55 10.51
C LEU A 9 4.84 10.63 9.81
N GLY A 10 3.75 11.10 10.42
CA GLY A 10 2.94 12.18 9.86
C GLY A 10 3.71 13.49 9.70
N ILE A 11 4.46 13.90 10.73
CA ILE A 11 5.32 15.09 10.69
C ILE A 11 6.45 14.91 9.67
N PHE A 12 7.12 13.75 9.67
CA PHE A 12 8.20 13.46 8.73
C PHE A 12 7.75 13.47 7.27
N THR A 13 6.58 12.87 6.98
CA THR A 13 5.96 12.92 5.65
C THR A 13 5.68 14.35 5.20
N LEU A 14 5.19 15.21 6.11
CA LEU A 14 4.85 16.59 5.76
C LEU A 14 6.09 17.43 5.43
N ILE A 15 7.19 17.23 6.15
CA ILE A 15 8.48 17.89 5.88
C ILE A 15 9.09 17.38 4.56
N LYS A 16 9.07 16.06 4.34
CA LYS A 16 9.69 15.43 3.16
C LYS A 16 8.87 15.61 1.88
N SER A 17 7.57 15.88 2.00
CA SER A 17 6.65 16.11 0.88
C SER A 17 7.08 17.23 -0.10
N GLY A 18 7.93 18.17 0.32
CA GLY A 18 8.37 19.29 -0.53
C GLY A 18 9.49 18.97 -1.53
N SER A 19 10.23 17.87 -1.33
CA SER A 19 11.53 17.64 -1.99
C SER A 19 11.60 16.39 -2.87
N GLU A 20 10.56 15.56 -2.92
CA GLU A 20 10.57 14.35 -3.75
C GLU A 20 10.07 14.64 -5.17
N THR A 21 10.96 14.53 -6.14
CA THR A 21 10.62 14.29 -7.54
C THR A 21 10.29 12.81 -7.71
N VAL A 22 9.16 12.49 -8.34
CA VAL A 22 8.85 11.11 -8.71
C VAL A 22 9.72 10.80 -9.92
N ASP A 23 10.81 10.08 -9.69
CA ASP A 23 11.71 9.69 -10.77
C ASP A 23 11.05 8.56 -11.57
N THR A 24 10.62 8.90 -12.79
CA THR A 24 10.07 7.94 -13.74
C THR A 24 11.23 7.15 -14.33
N CYS A 25 11.49 5.96 -13.79
CA CYS A 25 12.40 5.01 -14.42
C CYS A 25 11.72 4.45 -15.68
N ASP A 26 11.88 5.12 -16.81
CA ASP A 26 11.34 4.72 -18.11
C ASP A 26 12.24 3.67 -18.80
N ASN A 27 12.49 2.55 -18.10
CA ASN A 27 13.29 1.43 -18.59
C ASN A 27 12.43 0.15 -18.65
N PRO A 28 12.68 -0.77 -19.60
CA PRO A 28 11.95 -2.06 -19.66
C PRO A 28 12.17 -2.95 -18.43
N GLY A 29 13.22 -2.70 -17.63
CA GLY A 29 13.45 -3.35 -16.34
C GLY A 29 12.52 -2.89 -15.21
N THR A 30 11.77 -1.79 -15.39
CA THR A 30 10.90 -1.22 -14.36
C THR A 30 9.71 -2.12 -14.04
N LEU A 31 9.21 -2.92 -15.00
CA LEU A 31 8.16 -3.91 -14.73
C LEU A 31 8.64 -4.98 -13.74
N PHE A 32 9.83 -5.54 -13.97
CA PHE A 32 10.42 -6.54 -13.06
C PHE A 32 10.78 -5.94 -11.70
N GLY A 33 11.27 -4.68 -11.68
CA GLY A 33 11.55 -3.95 -10.45
C GLY A 33 10.29 -3.71 -9.62
N MET A 34 9.23 -3.17 -10.24
CA MET A 34 7.95 -2.93 -9.58
C MET A 34 7.30 -4.23 -9.10
N PHE A 35 7.31 -5.27 -9.94
CA PHE A 35 6.84 -6.59 -9.55
C PHE A 35 7.60 -7.11 -8.33
N SER A 36 8.93 -7.02 -8.32
CA SER A 36 9.76 -7.48 -7.21
C SER A 36 9.50 -6.69 -5.93
N ILE A 37 9.35 -5.37 -6.01
CA ILE A 37 9.04 -4.50 -4.86
C ILE A 37 7.67 -4.84 -4.28
N VAL A 38 6.64 -4.92 -5.13
CA VAL A 38 5.27 -5.25 -4.69
C VAL A 38 5.24 -6.66 -4.12
N LEU A 39 5.86 -7.64 -4.78
CA LEU A 39 5.94 -9.01 -4.30
C LEU A 39 6.64 -9.06 -2.95
N LEU A 40 7.82 -8.45 -2.78
CA LEU A 40 8.52 -8.42 -1.49
C LEU A 40 7.73 -7.69 -0.40
N SER A 41 6.97 -6.65 -0.76
CA SER A 41 6.13 -5.90 0.19
C SER A 41 4.90 -6.70 0.64
N GLU A 42 4.37 -7.56 -0.23
CA GLU A 42 3.14 -8.33 0.03
C GLU A 42 3.44 -9.74 0.55
N LEU A 43 4.64 -10.28 0.30
CA LEU A 43 5.06 -11.61 0.77
C LEU A 43 4.97 -11.70 2.30
N GLY A 44 4.09 -12.59 2.77
CA GLY A 44 3.85 -12.81 4.19
C GLY A 44 2.86 -11.83 4.83
N ASP A 45 2.15 -11.02 4.05
CA ASP A 45 1.04 -10.23 4.57
C ASP A 45 -0.07 -11.13 5.16
N LYS A 46 -0.85 -10.55 6.06
CA LYS A 46 -2.00 -11.18 6.73
C LYS A 46 -2.97 -11.80 5.73
N SER A 47 -3.15 -11.20 4.55
CA SER A 47 -3.96 -11.77 3.48
C SER A 47 -3.43 -13.13 2.98
N GLN A 48 -2.11 -13.30 2.90
CA GLN A 48 -1.48 -14.56 2.49
C GLN A 48 -1.58 -15.62 3.57
N ILE A 49 -1.42 -15.25 4.85
CA ILE A 49 -1.62 -16.18 5.98
C ILE A 49 -3.08 -16.63 6.05
N ALA A 50 -4.03 -15.71 5.85
CA ALA A 50 -5.46 -16.05 5.81
C ALA A 50 -5.80 -16.99 4.63
N THR A 51 -5.23 -16.74 3.46
CA THR A 51 -5.39 -17.60 2.28
C THR A 51 -4.79 -18.98 2.51
N LEU A 52 -3.62 -19.07 3.14
CA LEU A 52 -2.97 -20.33 3.48
C LEU A 52 -3.81 -21.12 4.52
N ALA A 53 -4.34 -20.44 5.54
CA ALA A 53 -5.22 -21.05 6.53
C ALA A 53 -6.54 -21.55 5.93
N LEU A 54 -7.08 -20.82 4.93
CA LEU A 54 -8.27 -21.23 4.18
C LEU A 54 -7.97 -22.43 3.28
N ALA A 55 -6.81 -22.43 2.60
CA ALA A 55 -6.35 -23.54 1.78
C ALA A 55 -6.09 -24.80 2.61
N ALA A 56 -5.56 -24.65 3.83
CA ALA A 56 -5.31 -25.77 4.74
C ALA A 56 -6.60 -26.44 5.26
N GLN A 57 -7.71 -25.70 5.35
CA GLN A 57 -9.00 -26.20 5.82
C GLN A 57 -9.94 -26.65 4.68
N SER A 58 -9.59 -26.36 3.43
CA SER A 58 -10.44 -26.63 2.27
C SER A 58 -10.02 -27.92 1.56
N PRO A 59 -10.98 -28.73 1.08
CA PRO A 59 -10.68 -29.88 0.23
C PRO A 59 -10.07 -29.50 -1.13
N PHE A 60 -10.13 -28.22 -1.54
CA PHE A 60 -9.65 -27.75 -2.84
C PHE A 60 -8.62 -26.61 -2.72
N PRO A 61 -7.40 -26.89 -2.19
CA PRO A 61 -6.37 -25.86 -1.96
C PRO A 61 -5.90 -25.19 -3.26
N ILE A 62 -5.84 -25.95 -4.36
CA ILE A 62 -5.41 -25.45 -5.68
C ILE A 62 -6.38 -24.39 -6.21
N MET A 63 -7.68 -24.57 -6.01
CA MET A 63 -8.70 -23.62 -6.48
C MET A 63 -8.63 -22.29 -5.71
N ILE A 64 -8.33 -22.35 -4.41
CA ILE A 64 -8.11 -21.17 -3.57
C ILE A 64 -6.86 -20.42 -4.00
N PHE A 65 -5.77 -21.14 -4.31
CA PHE A 65 -4.53 -20.53 -4.80
C PHE A 65 -4.76 -19.72 -6.09
N PHE A 66 -5.42 -20.31 -7.10
CA PHE A 66 -5.74 -19.59 -8.33
C PHE A 66 -6.72 -18.43 -8.09
N GLY A 67 -7.72 -18.61 -7.23
CA GLY A 67 -8.65 -17.54 -6.86
C GLY A 67 -7.94 -16.34 -6.23
N ALA A 68 -6.99 -16.59 -5.33
CA ALA A 68 -6.19 -15.55 -4.69
C ALA A 68 -5.29 -14.80 -5.68
N ILE A 69 -4.63 -15.51 -6.60
CA ILE A 69 -3.80 -14.88 -7.64
C ILE A 69 -4.65 -14.00 -8.56
N ILE A 70 -5.80 -14.52 -9.02
CA ILE A 70 -6.70 -13.78 -9.91
C ILE A 70 -7.24 -12.54 -9.20
N SER A 71 -7.68 -12.68 -7.95
CA SER A 71 -8.16 -11.56 -7.13
C SER A 71 -7.08 -10.50 -6.95
N PHE A 72 -5.86 -10.91 -6.60
CA PHE A 72 -4.71 -10.02 -6.43
C PHE A 72 -4.42 -9.24 -7.72
N PHE A 73 -4.36 -9.93 -8.87
CA PHE A 73 -4.10 -9.28 -10.15
C PHE A 73 -5.20 -8.27 -10.51
N ILE A 74 -6.47 -8.62 -10.30
CA ILE A 74 -7.62 -7.74 -10.58
C ILE A 74 -7.59 -6.50 -9.70
N VAL A 75 -7.44 -6.66 -8.39
CA VAL A 75 -7.44 -5.53 -7.44
C VAL A 75 -6.28 -4.59 -7.72
N ASN A 76 -5.08 -5.12 -7.95
CA ASN A 76 -3.91 -4.30 -8.29
C ASN A 76 -4.06 -3.61 -9.65
N SER A 77 -4.62 -4.28 -10.66
CA SER A 77 -4.85 -3.68 -11.98
C SER A 77 -5.84 -2.52 -11.90
N ILE A 78 -6.94 -2.70 -11.16
CA ILE A 78 -7.92 -1.63 -10.93
C ILE A 78 -7.27 -0.48 -10.15
N GLY A 79 -6.51 -0.79 -9.10
CA GLY A 79 -5.80 0.21 -8.30
C GLY A 79 -4.79 1.01 -9.11
N ALA A 80 -4.03 0.35 -10.00
CA ALA A 80 -3.08 1.00 -10.89
C ALA A 80 -3.79 1.92 -11.89
N PHE A 81 -4.86 1.46 -12.53
CA PHE A 81 -5.62 2.26 -13.51
C PHE A 81 -6.36 3.45 -12.87
N ALA A 82 -6.92 3.25 -11.68
CA ALA A 82 -7.50 4.33 -10.90
C ALA A 82 -6.42 5.32 -10.43
N GLY A 83 -5.27 4.80 -9.98
CA GLY A 83 -4.12 5.59 -9.55
C GLY A 83 -3.56 6.49 -10.64
N THR A 84 -3.40 5.98 -11.87
CA THR A 84 -2.95 6.80 -13.01
C THR A 84 -3.96 7.91 -13.33
N SER A 85 -5.25 7.58 -13.37
CA SER A 85 -6.32 8.56 -13.63
C SER A 85 -6.38 9.68 -12.57
N ILE A 86 -6.10 9.36 -11.31
CA ILE A 86 -6.06 10.33 -10.21
C ILE A 86 -4.76 11.14 -10.23
N ALA A 87 -3.63 10.49 -10.53
CA ALA A 87 -2.31 11.13 -10.59
C ALA A 87 -2.23 12.18 -11.71
N GLU A 88 -2.95 11.99 -12.82
CA GLU A 88 -3.07 13.01 -13.87
C GLU A 88 -3.81 14.28 -13.43
N ARG A 89 -4.72 14.16 -12.45
CA ARG A 89 -5.57 15.29 -12.01
C ARG A 89 -5.09 15.96 -10.73
N ILE A 90 -4.37 15.26 -9.86
CA ILE A 90 -3.98 15.75 -8.54
C ILE A 90 -2.46 15.81 -8.41
N PRO A 91 -1.87 16.98 -8.09
CA PRO A 91 -0.44 17.06 -7.88
C PRO A 91 -0.01 16.21 -6.68
N ILE A 92 1.05 15.42 -6.84
CA ILE A 92 1.60 14.51 -5.83
C ILE A 92 1.87 15.20 -4.48
N LYS A 93 2.23 16.49 -4.50
CA LYS A 93 2.42 17.30 -3.29
C LYS A 93 1.15 17.38 -2.43
N THR A 94 -0.03 17.47 -3.06
CA THR A 94 -1.31 17.48 -2.35
C THR A 94 -1.60 16.13 -1.72
N VAL A 95 -1.36 15.04 -2.45
CA VAL A 95 -1.54 13.67 -1.95
C VAL A 95 -0.67 13.42 -0.71
N LYS A 96 0.61 13.75 -0.77
CA LYS A 96 1.54 13.60 0.36
C LYS A 96 1.16 14.43 1.58
N ARG A 97 0.65 15.65 1.36
CA ARG A 97 0.16 16.51 2.44
C ARG A 97 -1.07 15.90 3.13
N VAL A 98 -2.02 15.38 2.35
CA VAL A 98 -3.21 14.70 2.87
C VAL A 98 -2.81 13.46 3.67
N VAL A 99 -1.90 12.64 3.15
CA VAL A 99 -1.37 11.47 3.87
C VAL A 99 -0.72 11.87 5.21
N GLY A 100 0.12 12.91 5.23
CA GLY A 100 0.75 13.40 6.46
C GLY A 100 -0.28 13.85 7.51
N ILE A 101 -1.32 14.57 7.09
CA ILE A 101 -2.41 15.01 7.98
C ILE A 101 -3.18 13.79 8.54
N ILE A 102 -3.50 12.81 7.69
CA ILE A 102 -4.18 11.58 8.11
C ILE A 102 -3.35 10.82 9.15
N PHE A 103 -2.04 10.68 8.92
CA PHE A 103 -1.14 10.04 9.88
C PHE A 103 -1.11 10.76 11.24
N ILE A 104 -1.06 12.09 11.25
CA ILE A 104 -1.14 12.88 12.48
C ILE A 104 -2.48 12.63 13.19
N LEU A 105 -3.58 12.66 12.44
CA LEU A 105 -4.92 12.47 12.99
C LEU A 105 -5.09 11.08 13.61
N PHE A 106 -4.66 10.03 12.92
CA PHE A 106 -4.63 8.66 13.46
C PHE A 106 -3.73 8.56 14.70
N GLY A 107 -2.56 9.19 14.69
CA GLY A 107 -1.67 9.24 15.85
C GLY A 107 -2.33 9.86 17.07
N ILE A 108 -3.05 10.97 16.88
CA ILE A 108 -3.84 11.62 17.93
C ILE A 108 -4.95 10.67 18.43
N LEU A 109 -5.75 10.09 17.52
CA LEU A 109 -6.87 9.22 17.87
C LEU A 109 -6.44 8.01 18.72
N VAL A 110 -5.30 7.41 18.37
CA VAL A 110 -4.71 6.28 19.10
C VAL A 110 -4.16 6.71 20.47
N ILE A 111 -3.59 7.91 20.59
CA ILE A 111 -3.12 8.43 21.88
C ILE A 111 -4.29 8.69 22.83
N PHE A 112 -5.42 9.17 22.31
CA PHE A 112 -6.65 9.37 23.08
C PHE A 112 -7.38 8.05 23.41
N GLY A 113 -6.94 6.91 22.88
CA GLY A 113 -7.52 5.60 23.17
C GLY A 113 -8.93 5.40 22.60
N ILE A 114 -9.32 6.20 21.60
CA ILE A 114 -10.56 6.03 20.84
C ILE A 114 -10.43 4.88 19.82
N LEU A 115 -9.19 4.56 19.43
CA LEU A 115 -8.82 3.50 18.48
C LEU A 115 -7.75 2.61 19.12
#